data_AF-A0A967JPJ0-F1
#
_entry.id   AF-A0A967JPJ0-F1
#
_cell.length_a   1.000
_cell.length_b   1.000
_cell.length_c   1.000
_cell.angle_alpha   90.00
_cell.angle_beta   90.00
_cell.angle_gamma   90.00
#
_symmetry.space_group_name_H-M   'P 1'
#
loop_
_entity.id
_entity.type
_entity.pdbx_description
1 polymer ?
#
loop_
_entity_poly.entity_id
_entity_poly.type
_entity_poly.pdbx_seq_one_letter_code
_entity_poly.pdbx_strand_id
1 'polypeptide(L)'
;MQSHSQMRVVDGARVEIGTFVHEGQPFAALGSVVDERRGLLVGYVVRRGGAWRLTTWDGAQIMPLRRTSAYRGLRGAWVHCWTGTLNGRRYSGRNGGASLACTLRARKA
;
A
#
# COMPACT_ATOMS: atom_id res chain seq x y z
N MET A 1 11.42 12.66 16.23
CA MET A 1 10.11 11.99 16.06
C MET A 1 10.33 10.52 16.32
N GLN A 2 9.71 9.96 17.37
CA GLN A 2 9.70 8.53 17.62
C GLN A 2 8.48 7.93 16.92
N SER A 3 8.68 6.87 16.15
CA SER A 3 7.61 6.13 15.48
C SER A 3 7.71 4.66 15.82
N HIS A 4 6.61 4.06 16.25
CA HIS A 4 6.49 2.62 16.49
C HIS A 4 5.40 2.07 15.58
N SER A 5 5.73 1.06 14.81
CA SER A 5 4.81 0.30 13.99
C SER A 5 4.46 -1.01 14.68
N GLN A 6 3.19 -1.42 14.59
CA GLN A 6 2.75 -2.72 15.07
C GLN A 6 1.86 -3.38 14.02
N MET A 7 2.17 -4.64 13.72
CA MET A 7 1.28 -5.52 12.96
C MET A 7 0.25 -6.14 13.89
N ARG A 8 -1.02 -6.09 13.48
CA ARG A 8 -2.15 -6.76 14.14
C ARG A 8 -2.94 -7.57 13.13
N VAL A 9 -3.63 -8.59 13.60
CA VAL A 9 -4.64 -9.31 12.82
C VAL A 9 -6.02 -8.87 13.31
N VAL A 10 -6.84 -8.32 12.42
CA VAL A 10 -8.19 -7.83 12.71
C VAL A 10 -9.14 -8.44 11.68
N ASP A 11 -10.10 -9.25 12.11
CA ASP A 11 -11.06 -9.96 11.24
C ASP A 11 -10.40 -10.75 10.08
N GLY A 12 -9.21 -11.33 10.34
CA GLY A 12 -8.42 -12.06 9.36
C GLY A 12 -7.61 -11.18 8.40
N ALA A 13 -7.70 -9.85 8.50
CA ALA A 13 -6.82 -8.92 7.78
C ALA A 13 -5.56 -8.65 8.60
N ARG A 14 -4.39 -8.61 7.95
CA ARG A 14 -3.17 -8.10 8.57
C ARG A 14 -3.12 -6.59 8.40
N VAL A 15 -3.10 -5.86 9.51
CA VAL A 15 -3.13 -4.40 9.56
C VAL A 15 -1.87 -3.90 10.26
N GLU A 16 -1.18 -2.96 9.65
CA GLU A 16 -0.08 -2.21 10.25
C GLU A 16 -0.61 -0.87 10.73
N ILE A 17 -0.35 -0.55 11.99
CA ILE A 17 -0.67 0.76 12.57
C ILE A 17 0.65 1.37 13.04
N GLY A 18 0.99 2.53 12.48
CA GLY A 18 2.09 3.37 12.96
C GLY A 18 1.58 4.34 14.01
N THR A 19 2.23 4.42 15.16
CA THR A 19 1.99 5.47 16.16
C THR A 19 3.18 6.40 16.16
N PHE A 20 2.95 7.70 16.00
CA PHE A 20 3.99 8.72 16.11
C PHE A 20 3.58 9.79 17.13
N VAL A 21 4.57 10.33 17.85
CA VAL A 21 4.33 11.42 18.80
C VAL A 21 4.67 12.74 18.14
N HIS A 22 3.69 13.64 18.08
CA HIS A 22 3.84 15.02 17.62
C HIS A 22 3.38 15.95 18.74
N GLU A 23 4.25 16.86 19.18
CA GLU A 23 3.95 17.80 20.29
C GLU A 23 3.49 17.11 21.58
N GLY A 24 4.07 15.95 21.89
CA GLY A 24 3.71 15.14 23.07
C GLY A 24 2.41 14.36 22.93
N GLN A 25 1.68 14.50 21.82
CA GLN A 25 0.43 13.79 21.55
C GLN A 25 0.67 12.59 20.62
N PRO A 26 0.18 11.39 20.97
CA PRO A 26 0.27 10.22 20.11
C PRO A 26 -0.79 10.29 18.99
N PHE A 27 -0.35 10.07 17.76
CA PHE A 27 -1.21 9.96 16.58
C PHE A 27 -1.05 8.56 15.98
N ALA A 28 -2.18 7.87 15.79
CA ALA A 28 -2.22 6.61 15.06
C ALA A 28 -2.47 6.89 13.57
N ALA A 29 -1.60 6.36 12.73
CA ALA A 29 -1.75 6.33 11.28
C ALA A 29 -1.84 4.89 10.80
N LEU A 30 -2.76 4.64 9.86
CA LEU A 30 -2.82 3.36 9.16
C LEU A 30 -1.61 3.25 8.23
N GLY A 31 -0.79 2.21 8.42
CA GLY A 31 0.36 1.93 7.57
C GLY A 31 -0.03 1.11 6.35
N SER A 32 -0.51 -0.11 6.58
CA SER A 32 -0.85 -1.05 5.50
C SER A 32 -1.97 -1.99 5.93
N VAL A 33 -2.67 -2.55 4.95
CA VAL A 33 -3.75 -3.52 5.14
C VAL A 33 -3.60 -4.62 4.11
N VAL A 34 -3.60 -5.88 4.55
CA VAL A 34 -3.63 -7.06 3.68
C VAL A 34 -4.84 -7.89 4.08
N ASP A 35 -5.93 -7.75 3.31
CA ASP A 35 -7.17 -8.49 3.46
C ASP A 35 -7.47 -9.25 2.17
N GLU A 36 -6.96 -10.48 2.09
CA GLU A 36 -7.10 -11.31 0.90
C GLU A 36 -8.54 -11.79 0.69
N ARG A 37 -9.27 -12.02 1.78
CA ARG A 37 -10.68 -12.43 1.79
C ARG A 37 -11.55 -11.38 1.09
N ARG A 38 -11.42 -10.11 1.48
CA ARG A 38 -12.13 -8.99 0.84
C ARG A 38 -11.46 -8.52 -0.45
N GLY A 39 -10.29 -9.08 -0.80
CA GLY A 39 -9.55 -8.68 -1.99
C GLY A 39 -9.05 -7.25 -1.91
N LEU A 40 -8.60 -6.80 -0.74
CA LEU A 40 -8.12 -5.44 -0.47
C LEU A 40 -6.67 -5.46 0.00
N LEU A 41 -5.81 -4.73 -0.69
CA LEU A 41 -4.43 -4.46 -0.26
C LEU A 41 -4.23 -2.93 -0.18
N VAL A 42 -3.65 -2.46 0.91
CA VAL A 42 -3.23 -1.07 1.10
C VAL A 42 -1.77 -1.10 1.53
N GLY A 43 -0.93 -0.32 0.86
CA GLY A 43 0.48 -0.18 1.21
C GLY A 43 1.15 0.89 0.34
N TYR A 44 2.47 0.99 0.41
CA TYR A 44 3.24 2.02 -0.27
C TYR A 44 3.91 1.46 -1.53
N VAL A 45 3.88 2.23 -2.62
CA VAL A 45 4.55 1.82 -3.86
C VAL A 45 5.99 2.30 -3.82
N VAL A 46 6.95 1.38 -3.84
CA VAL A 46 8.38 1.72 -3.86
C VAL A 46 9.07 1.07 -5.05
N ARG A 47 10.15 1.72 -5.53
CA ARG A 47 11.06 1.13 -6.51
C ARG A 47 12.36 0.74 -5.81
N ARG A 48 12.68 -0.55 -5.76
CA ARG A 48 13.90 -1.07 -5.15
C ARG A 48 14.51 -2.14 -6.06
N GLY A 49 15.79 -2.01 -6.40
CA GLY A 49 16.48 -2.93 -7.32
C GLY A 49 15.81 -3.01 -8.70
N GLY A 50 15.39 -1.87 -9.26
CA GLY A 50 14.76 -1.79 -10.59
C GLY A 50 13.28 -2.18 -10.64
N ALA A 51 12.78 -2.95 -9.67
CA ALA A 51 11.40 -3.45 -9.63
C ALA A 51 10.47 -2.59 -8.75
N TRP A 52 9.19 -2.53 -9.12
CA TRP A 52 8.13 -1.91 -8.32
C TRP A 52 7.55 -2.92 -7.34
N ARG A 53 7.27 -2.47 -6.12
CA ARG A 53 6.77 -3.31 -5.03
C ARG A 53 5.72 -2.53 -4.24
N LEU A 54 4.70 -3.23 -3.76
CA LEU A 54 3.84 -2.77 -2.68
C LEU A 54 4.48 -3.19 -1.36
N THR A 55 4.68 -2.25 -0.44
CA THR A 55 5.30 -2.49 0.86
C THR A 55 4.42 -1.99 2.00
N THR A 56 4.70 -2.51 3.20
CA THR A 56 4.25 -1.90 4.45
C THR A 56 4.95 -0.54 4.66
N TRP A 57 4.54 0.21 5.69
CA TRP A 57 5.20 1.45 6.11
C TRP A 57 6.68 1.20 6.44
N ASP A 58 6.97 0.12 7.18
CA ASP A 58 8.36 -0.26 7.51
C ASP A 58 9.15 -0.83 6.32
N GLY A 59 8.53 -0.92 5.14
CA GLY A 59 9.19 -1.36 3.92
C GLY A 59 9.26 -2.88 3.76
N ALA A 60 8.54 -3.65 4.58
CA ALA A 60 8.36 -5.08 4.34
C ALA A 60 7.55 -5.30 3.06
N GLN A 61 7.97 -6.26 2.22
CA GLN A 61 7.31 -6.49 0.94
C GLN A 61 5.95 -7.18 1.14
N ILE A 62 4.90 -6.61 0.53
CA ILE A 62 3.57 -7.23 0.42
C ILE A 62 3.47 -8.00 -0.91
N MET A 63 3.75 -7.32 -2.03
CA MET A 63 3.56 -7.91 -3.37
C MET A 63 4.41 -7.18 -4.43
N PRO A 64 4.98 -7.88 -5.44
CA PRO A 64 5.58 -7.23 -6.59
C PRO A 64 4.52 -6.53 -7.47
N LEU A 65 4.90 -5.42 -8.09
CA LEU A 65 4.01 -4.63 -8.93
C LEU A 65 4.56 -4.47 -10.35
N ARG A 66 3.62 -4.40 -11.30
CA ARG A 66 3.86 -3.92 -12.66
C ARG A 66 3.08 -2.64 -12.89
N ARG A 67 3.76 -1.60 -13.39
CA ARG A 67 3.10 -0.40 -13.90
C ARG A 67 2.45 -0.73 -15.24
N THR A 68 1.14 -0.56 -15.36
CA THR A 68 0.42 -0.85 -16.61
C THR A 68 0.16 0.39 -17.43
N SER A 69 -0.05 1.54 -16.79
CA SER A 69 -0.20 2.83 -17.46
C SER A 69 0.14 3.97 -16.51
N ALA A 70 0.31 5.17 -17.07
CA ALA A 70 0.42 6.41 -16.33
C ALA A 70 -0.21 7.54 -17.14
N TYR A 71 -0.94 8.44 -16.49
CA TYR A 71 -1.62 9.57 -17.13
C TYR A 71 -1.66 10.79 -16.20
N ARG A 72 -1.91 11.98 -16.76
CA ARG A 72 -2.09 13.21 -15.98
C ARG A 72 -3.54 13.29 -15.50
N GLY A 73 -3.74 13.34 -14.19
CA GLY A 73 -5.04 13.54 -13.54
C GLY A 73 -5.39 15.01 -13.38
N LEU A 74 -6.37 15.30 -12.52
CA LEU A 74 -6.78 16.66 -12.19
C LEU A 74 -5.59 17.50 -11.71
N ARG A 75 -5.52 18.76 -12.14
CA ARG A 75 -4.43 19.71 -11.83
C ARG A 75 -3.04 19.25 -12.30
N GLY A 76 -2.98 18.34 -13.28
CA GLY A 76 -1.72 17.89 -13.87
C GLY A 76 -0.91 16.91 -13.02
N ALA A 77 -1.44 16.41 -11.90
CA ALA A 77 -0.75 15.39 -11.10
C ALA A 77 -0.63 14.08 -11.87
N TRP A 78 0.51 13.38 -11.79
CA TRP A 78 0.63 12.05 -12.38
C TRP A 78 -0.18 11.03 -11.59
N VAL A 79 -0.92 10.19 -12.31
CA VAL A 79 -1.60 9.01 -11.78
C VAL A 79 -0.97 7.78 -12.42
N HIS A 80 -0.54 6.84 -11.60
CA HIS A 80 0.08 5.59 -12.03
C HIS A 80 -0.86 4.43 -11.74
N CYS A 81 -1.04 3.56 -12.73
CA CYS A 81 -1.84 2.35 -12.62
C CYS A 81 -0.94 1.14 -12.38
N TRP A 82 -1.32 0.31 -11.42
CA TRP A 82 -0.55 -0.81 -10.94
C TRP A 82 -1.37 -2.09 -11.01
N THR A 83 -0.69 -3.19 -11.31
CA THR A 83 -1.22 -4.54 -11.16
C THR A 83 -0.19 -5.45 -10.50
N GLY A 84 -0.66 -6.48 -9.82
CA GLY A 84 0.17 -7.53 -9.26
C GLY A 84 -0.67 -8.76 -8.93
N THR A 85 0.00 -9.84 -8.56
CA THR A 85 -0.65 -11.09 -8.16
C THR A 85 -0.15 -11.48 -6.79
N LEU A 86 -1.09 -11.79 -5.88
CA LEU A 86 -0.81 -12.34 -4.56
C LEU A 86 -1.65 -13.61 -4.42
N ASN A 87 -1.01 -14.72 -4.06
CA ASN A 87 -1.67 -16.02 -3.86
C ASN A 87 -2.61 -16.42 -5.02
N GLY A 88 -2.14 -16.25 -6.26
CA GLY A 88 -2.89 -16.57 -7.48
C GLY A 88 -3.99 -15.57 -7.87
N ARG A 89 -4.31 -14.60 -7.02
CA ARG A 89 -5.35 -13.59 -7.29
C ARG A 89 -4.74 -12.30 -7.83
N ARG A 90 -5.31 -11.77 -8.91
CA ARG A 90 -4.86 -10.50 -9.53
C ARG A 90 -5.48 -9.30 -8.84
N TYR A 91 -4.63 -8.35 -8.47
CA TYR A 91 -4.99 -7.06 -7.87
C TYR A 91 -4.65 -5.91 -8.81
N SER A 92 -5.42 -4.84 -8.75
CA SER A 92 -5.18 -3.62 -9.51
C SER A 92 -5.59 -2.38 -8.73
N GLY A 93 -4.93 -1.26 -9.01
CA GLY A 93 -5.24 0.03 -8.40
C GLY A 93 -4.39 1.15 -8.96
N ARG A 94 -4.47 2.31 -8.34
CA ARG A 94 -3.79 3.52 -8.79
C ARG A 94 -3.38 4.40 -7.62
N ASN A 95 -2.32 5.18 -7.82
CA ASN A 95 -1.91 6.22 -6.86
C ASN A 95 -1.16 7.35 -7.58
N GLY A 96 -0.69 8.34 -6.80
CA GLY A 96 0.08 9.48 -7.31
C GLY A 96 1.56 9.21 -7.62
N GLY A 97 2.04 7.96 -7.48
CA GLY A 97 3.44 7.60 -7.76
C GLY A 97 4.18 6.95 -6.61
N ALA A 98 5.50 6.99 -6.65
CA ALA A 98 6.35 6.36 -5.65
C ALA A 98 6.15 6.96 -4.25
N SER A 99 6.35 6.16 -3.22
CA SER A 99 6.24 6.49 -1.80
C SER A 99 4.86 6.93 -1.32
N LEU A 100 3.85 6.90 -2.18
CA LEU A 100 2.46 7.18 -1.82
C LEU A 100 1.70 5.89 -1.55
N ALA A 101 0.79 5.94 -0.59
CA ALA A 101 -0.14 4.86 -0.33
C ALA A 101 -0.94 4.53 -1.60
N CYS A 102 -1.16 3.25 -1.83
CA CYS A 102 -1.91 2.72 -2.95
C CYS A 102 -2.88 1.67 -2.43
N THR A 103 -4.15 1.81 -2.82
CA THR A 103 -5.16 0.78 -2.61
C THR A 103 -5.26 -0.06 -3.86
N LEU A 104 -5.01 -1.37 -3.74
CA LEU A 104 -5.24 -2.35 -4.79
C LEU A 104 -6.45 -3.21 -4.41
N ARG A 105 -7.31 -3.47 -5.39
CA ARG A 105 -8.45 -4.35 -5.25
C ARG A 105 -8.34 -5.51 -6.22
N ALA A 106 -8.69 -6.69 -5.75
CA ALA A 106 -8.93 -7.81 -6.66
C ALA A 106 -10.25 -7.60 -7.39
N ARG A 107 -10.30 -7.95 -8.68
CA ARG A 107 -11.60 -8.03 -9.37
C ARG A 107 -12.43 -9.16 -8.73
N LYS A 108 -13.75 -8.97 -8.66
CA LYS A 108 -14.65 -10.10 -8.46
C LYS A 108 -14.48 -11.02 -9.68
N ALA A 109 -14.31 -12.32 -9.43
CA ALA A 109 -14.39 -13.33 -10.47
C ALA A 109 -15.82 -13.33 -11.04
#